data_AF-A0A843DYF4-F1
#
_entry.id   AF-A0A843DYF4-F1
#
_cell.length_a   1.000
_cell.length_b   1.000
_cell.length_c   1.000
_cell.angle_alpha   90.00
_cell.angle_beta   90.00
_cell.angle_gamma   90.00
#
_symmetry.space_group_name_H-M   'P 1'
#
loop_
_entity.id
_entity.type
_entity.pdbx_description
1 polymer ?
#
loop_
_entity_poly.entity_id
_entity_poly.type
_entity_poly.pdbx_seq_one_letter_code
_entity_poly.pdbx_strand_id
1 'polypeptide(L)' 'GFLDGSFALNMPAGKKVAIVVAAGTAGADTLANKIEGVMTNFFKCQCVGKITFNTANNKSFAAGNSDVMAQADAIGKKF' A
#
# COMPACT_ATOMS: atom_id res chain seq x y z
N GLY A 1 -15.03 -13.56 4.77
CA GLY A 1 -14.93 -12.47 3.78
C GLY A 1 -14.98 -11.13 4.47
N PHE A 2 -14.58 -10.04 3.82
CA PHE A 2 -14.61 -8.67 4.37
C PHE A 2 -16.01 -8.05 4.43
N LEU A 3 -16.99 -8.76 3.86
CA LEU A 3 -18.41 -8.46 3.91
C LEU A 3 -19.11 -9.59 4.66
N ASP A 4 -20.05 -9.24 5.53
CA ASP A 4 -20.97 -10.20 6.15
C ASP A 4 -22.19 -10.46 5.25
N GLY A 5 -23.13 -11.27 5.75
CA GLY A 5 -24.37 -11.60 5.02
C GLY A 5 -25.30 -10.40 4.76
N SER A 6 -25.02 -9.24 5.36
CA SER A 6 -25.72 -7.98 5.13
C SER A 6 -25.00 -7.06 4.14
N PHE A 7 -23.90 -7.53 3.53
CA PHE A 7 -23.00 -6.73 2.70
C PHE A 7 -22.37 -5.54 3.45
N ALA A 8 -22.39 -5.59 4.79
CA ALA A 8 -21.70 -4.63 5.63
C ALA A 8 -20.25 -5.06 5.84
N LEU A 9 -19.36 -4.08 5.98
CA LEU A 9 -17.96 -4.34 6.26
C LEU A 9 -17.82 -4.91 7.67
N ASN A 10 -17.29 -6.12 7.79
CA ASN A 10 -17.06 -6.77 9.09
C ASN A 10 -15.64 -6.56 9.64
N MET A 11 -14.80 -5.82 8.90
CA MET A 11 -13.45 -5.47 9.31
C MET A 11 -13.50 -4.30 10.29
N PRO A 12 -12.87 -4.42 11.49
CA PRO A 12 -12.77 -3.30 12.42
C PRO A 12 -12.13 -2.07 11.75
N ALA A 13 -12.71 -0.89 11.97
CA ALA A 13 -12.12 0.36 11.51
C ALA A 13 -10.78 0.63 12.21
N GLY A 14 -9.95 1.45 11.57
CA GLY A 14 -8.66 1.90 12.12
C GLY A 14 -7.51 0.91 11.99
N LYS A 15 -7.70 -0.24 11.33
CA LYS A 15 -6.56 -1.12 11.02
C LYS A 15 -5.52 -0.38 10.18
N LYS A 16 -4.25 -0.50 10.56
CA LYS A 16 -3.13 0.14 9.87
C LYS A 16 -2.85 -0.59 8.55
N VAL A 17 -2.60 0.15 7.49
CA VAL A 17 -2.18 -0.38 6.19
C VAL A 17 -1.01 0.43 5.62
N ALA A 18 0.02 -0.27 5.15
CA ALA A 18 1.08 0.32 4.35
C ALA A 18 0.89 -0.12 2.89
N ILE A 19 1.12 0.79 1.94
CA ILE A 19 0.91 0.54 0.52
C ILE A 19 2.26 0.57 -0.19
N VAL A 20 2.59 -0.49 -0.91
CA VAL A 20 3.80 -0.58 -1.72
C VAL A 20 3.38 -0.88 -3.16
N VAL A 21 3.74 0.01 -4.08
CA VAL A 21 3.40 -0.13 -5.50
C VAL A 21 4.66 -0.01 -6.35
N ALA A 22 4.91 -1.05 -7.12
CA ALA A 22 5.91 -1.09 -8.17
C ALA A 22 5.20 -0.99 -9.53
N ALA A 23 5.62 -0.05 -10.38
CA ALA A 23 5.17 0.01 -11.78
C ALA A 23 6.35 -0.27 -12.73
N GLY A 24 6.06 -0.86 -13.89
CA GLY A 24 7.06 -1.06 -14.95
C GLY A 24 7.46 0.22 -15.67
N THR A 25 6.53 1.18 -15.73
CA THR A 25 6.71 2.50 -16.36
C THR A 25 6.03 3.55 -15.48
N ALA A 26 5.13 4.38 -16.03
CA ALA A 26 4.42 5.41 -15.28
C ALA A 26 3.19 4.85 -14.53
N GLY A 27 2.69 5.60 -13.53
CA GLY A 27 1.40 5.34 -12.89
C GLY A 27 1.45 4.69 -11.51
N ALA A 28 2.63 4.45 -10.94
CA ALA A 28 2.76 3.91 -9.58
C ALA A 28 2.03 4.78 -8.54
N ASP A 29 2.19 6.10 -8.60
CA ASP A 29 1.53 7.04 -7.69
C ASP A 29 0.01 7.05 -7.83
N THR A 30 -0.48 7.11 -9.07
CA THR A 30 -1.91 7.08 -9.36
C THR A 30 -2.55 5.80 -8.82
N LEU A 31 -1.90 4.65 -9.02
CA LEU A 31 -2.38 3.37 -8.51
C LEU A 31 -2.35 3.33 -6.98
N ALA A 32 -1.27 3.79 -6.36
CA ALA A 32 -1.13 3.81 -4.91
C ALA A 32 -2.18 4.73 -4.25
N ASN A 33 -2.47 5.89 -4.83
CA ASN A 33 -3.54 6.79 -4.38
C ASN A 33 -4.93 6.14 -4.50
N LYS A 34 -5.17 5.37 -5.56
CA LYS A 34 -6.43 4.66 -5.76
C LYS A 34 -6.62 3.54 -4.73
N ILE A 35 -5.57 2.77 -4.44
CA ILE A 35 -5.56 1.75 -3.38
C ILE A 35 -5.79 2.41 -2.02
N GLU A 36 -5.10 3.51 -1.72
CA GLU A 36 -5.25 4.27 -0.49
C GLU A 36 -6.70 4.73 -0.29
N GLY A 37 -7.32 5.28 -1.33
CA GLY A 37 -8.72 5.69 -1.28
C GLY A 37 -9.67 4.54 -0.98
N VAL A 38 -9.46 3.36 -1.55
CA VAL A 38 -10.29 2.17 -1.25
C VAL A 38 -10.06 1.71 0.18
N MET A 39 -8.80 1.63 0.63
CA MET A 39 -8.48 1.15 1.98
C MET A 39 -9.00 2.10 3.07
N THR A 40 -8.91 3.41 2.86
CA THR A 40 -9.35 4.41 3.84
C THR A 40 -10.87 4.62 3.78
N ASN A 41 -11.46 4.75 2.59
CA ASN A 41 -12.88 5.11 2.47
C ASN A 41 -13.81 3.91 2.61
N PHE A 42 -13.47 2.78 1.98
CA PHE A 42 -14.32 1.58 2.01
C PHE A 42 -13.98 0.69 3.20
N PHE A 43 -12.70 0.29 3.33
CA PHE A 43 -12.27 -0.60 4.40
C PHE A 43 -12.00 0.09 5.75
N LYS A 44 -12.14 1.42 5.81
CA LYS A 44 -11.94 2.23 7.03
C LYS A 44 -10.58 2.01 7.70
N CYS A 45 -9.56 1.64 6.93
CA CYS A 45 -8.19 1.48 7.40
C CYS A 45 -7.50 2.84 7.57
N GLN A 46 -6.47 2.88 8.40
CA GLN A 46 -5.55 4.00 8.52
C GLN A 46 -4.33 3.74 7.63
N CYS A 47 -4.14 4.55 6.58
CA CYS A 47 -2.92 4.50 5.79
C CYS A 47 -1.74 5.04 6.63
N VAL A 48 -0.74 4.19 6.86
CA VAL A 48 0.42 4.50 7.70
C VAL A 48 1.70 4.80 6.92
N GLY A 49 1.67 4.58 5.60
CA GLY A 49 2.79 4.86 4.73
C GLY A 49 2.56 4.34 3.32
N LYS A 50 3.25 4.96 2.37
CA LYS A 50 3.16 4.66 0.94
C LYS A 50 4.54 4.71 0.32
N ILE A 51 4.87 3.68 -0.45
CA ILE A 51 6.12 3.57 -1.21
C ILE A 51 5.74 3.31 -2.66
N THR A 52 6.21 4.17 -3.56
CA THR A 52 5.99 4.06 -5.00
C THR A 52 7.33 4.08 -5.72
N PHE A 53 7.51 3.20 -6.69
CA PHE A 53 8.72 3.19 -7.50
C PHE A 53 8.49 2.62 -8.90
N ASN A 54 9.29 3.11 -9.85
CA ASN A 54 9.34 2.63 -11.21
C ASN A 54 10.49 1.62 -11.33
N THR A 55 10.16 0.43 -11.81
CA THR A 55 11.09 -0.69 -11.99
C THR A 55 11.73 -0.72 -13.37
N ALA A 56 11.26 0.08 -14.34
CA ALA A 56 11.64 -0.01 -15.75
C ALA A 56 11.46 -1.44 -16.33
N ASN A 57 10.48 -2.18 -15.83
CA ASN A 57 10.25 -3.61 -16.09
C ASN A 57 11.39 -4.55 -15.64
N ASN A 58 12.31 -4.06 -14.82
CA ASN A 58 13.37 -4.86 -14.21
C ASN A 58 12.86 -5.51 -12.91
N LYS A 59 12.65 -6.83 -12.96
CA LYS A 59 12.17 -7.63 -11.82
C LYS A 59 13.11 -7.61 -10.61
N SER A 60 14.40 -7.36 -10.83
CA SER A 60 15.40 -7.30 -9.77
C SER A 60 15.53 -5.89 -9.17
N PHE A 61 14.81 -4.88 -9.68
CA PHE A 61 14.93 -3.50 -9.20
C PHE A 61 14.63 -3.39 -7.71
N ALA A 62 13.57 -4.06 -7.22
CA ALA A 62 13.24 -4.04 -5.81
C ALA A 62 14.17 -4.93 -4.96
N ALA A 63 14.78 -5.95 -5.57
CA ALA A 63 15.67 -6.90 -4.89
C ALA A 63 17.04 -6.25 -4.65
N GLY A 64 17.14 -5.46 -3.58
CA GLY A 64 18.37 -4.77 -3.18
C GLY A 64 18.34 -3.25 -3.30
N ASN A 65 17.19 -2.66 -3.63
CA ASN A 65 17.05 -1.20 -3.57
C ASN A 65 17.04 -0.74 -2.11
N SER A 66 18.16 -0.16 -1.67
CA SER A 66 18.36 0.33 -0.30
C SER A 66 17.31 1.36 0.10
N ASP A 67 16.82 2.17 -0.83
CA ASP A 67 15.88 3.25 -0.55
C ASP A 67 14.48 2.70 -0.28
N VAL A 68 14.06 1.69 -1.06
CA VAL A 68 12.78 0.98 -0.82
C VAL A 68 12.83 0.26 0.52
N MET A 69 13.95 -0.40 0.84
CA MET A 69 14.12 -1.09 2.12
C MET A 69 14.17 -0.12 3.30
N ALA A 70 14.85 1.02 3.16
CA ALA A 70 14.90 2.06 4.20
C ALA A 70 13.54 2.71 4.45
N GLN A 71 12.76 2.97 3.39
CA GLN A 71 11.40 3.48 3.54
C GLN A 71 10.48 2.46 4.21
N ALA A 72 10.60 1.17 3.85
CA ALA A 72 9.83 0.10 4.48
C ALA A 72 10.18 -0.03 5.97
N ASP A 73 11.46 0.00 6.33
CA ASP A 73 11.93 -0.02 7.72
C ASP A 73 11.44 1.21 8.50
N ALA A 74 11.48 2.40 7.89
CA ALA A 74 10.98 3.63 8.51
C ALA A 74 9.46 3.61 8.76
N ILE A 75 8.67 2.94 7.92
CA ILE A 75 7.23 2.74 8.16
C ILE A 75 7.03 1.70 9.27
N GLY A 76 7.76 0.58 9.21
CA GLY A 76 7.68 -0.50 10.21
C GLY A 76 8.01 -0.03 11.62
N LYS A 77 9.04 0.82 11.79
CA LYS A 77 9.44 1.36 13.10
C LYS A 77 8.42 2.29 13.75
N LYS A 78 7.45 2.81 12.99
CA LYS A 78 6.44 3.74 13.52
C LYS A 78 5.28 3.03 14.21
N PHE A 79 5.10 1.71 14.05
CA PHE A 79 3.84 1.04 14.38
C PHE A 79 3.99 -0.39 14.89
#